data_AF-A0A382E1P6-F1
#
_entry.id   AF-A0A382E1P6-F1
#
_cell.length_a   1.000
_cell.length_b   1.000
_cell.length_c   1.000
_cell.angle_alpha   90.00
_cell.angle_beta   90.00
_cell.angle_gamma   90.00
#
_symmetry.space_group_name_H-M   'P 1'
#
loop_
_entity.id
_entity.type
_entity.pdbx_description
1 polymer ?
#
loop_
_entity_poly.entity_id
_entity_poly.type
_entity_poly.pdbx_seq_one_letter_code
_entity_poly.pdbx_strand_id
1 'polypeptide(L)' 'MISPNKTTREGWTQQHKVMYGNIIEKGTVNFSHVTGEFKEEFAKKIPGTDKSRKYKATGISVVLHFANPKVPAM' A
#
# COMPACT_ATOMS: atom_id res chain seq x y z
N MET A 1 4.73 -14.51 -13.84
CA MET A 1 5.99 -14.28 -13.09
C MET A 1 5.72 -13.22 -12.03
N ILE A 2 5.88 -13.55 -10.75
CA ILE A 2 5.73 -12.59 -9.63
C ILE A 2 7.02 -11.76 -9.64
N SER A 3 6.90 -10.43 -9.78
CA SER A 3 8.07 -9.55 -9.73
C SER A 3 8.69 -9.66 -8.32
N PRO A 4 10.02 -9.81 -8.20
CA PRO A 4 10.66 -10.06 -6.92
C PRO A 4 10.39 -8.91 -5.95
N ASN A 5 10.07 -9.26 -4.70
CA ASN A 5 9.95 -8.37 -3.54
C ASN A 5 11.06 -7.30 -3.60
N LYS A 6 10.72 -6.08 -4.00
CA LYS A 6 11.64 -4.95 -3.97
C LYS A 6 11.40 -4.20 -2.68
N THR A 7 12.31 -4.37 -1.72
CA THR A 7 12.44 -3.46 -0.58
C THR A 7 12.83 -2.10 -1.19
N THR A 8 11.86 -1.21 -1.34
CA THR A 8 12.08 0.09 -2.00
C THR A 8 12.96 0.99 -1.13
N ARG A 9 12.89 0.82 0.20
CA ARG A 9 13.67 1.48 1.24
C ARG A 9 13.79 0.58 2.46
N GLU A 10 14.75 0.85 3.34
CA GLU A 10 14.86 0.14 4.62
C GLU A 10 13.57 0.25 5.43
N GLY A 11 13.07 -0.88 5.94
CA GLY A 11 11.80 -0.94 6.67
C GLY A 11 10.53 -0.89 5.80
N TRP A 12 10.63 -0.91 4.46
CA TRP A 12 9.50 -0.86 3.54
C TRP A 12 9.39 -2.12 2.68
N THR A 13 8.27 -2.83 2.78
CA THR A 13 7.93 -3.98 1.93
C THR A 13 6.70 -3.66 1.11
N GLN A 14 6.77 -3.87 -0.20
CA GLN A 14 5.66 -3.64 -1.13
C GLN A 14 5.50 -4.79 -2.11
N GLN A 15 4.24 -5.15 -2.38
CA GLN A 15 3.88 -6.14 -3.39
C GLN A 15 2.79 -5.59 -4.29
N HIS A 16 2.91 -5.87 -5.58
CA HIS A 16 1.99 -5.38 -6.59
C HIS A 16 1.53 -6.54 -7.47
N LYS A 17 0.22 -6.68 -7.65
CA LYS A 17 -0.36 -7.64 -8.58
C LYS A 17 -1.23 -6.89 -9.57
N VAL A 18 -0.83 -6.94 -10.83
CA VAL A 18 -1.65 -6.44 -11.95
C VAL A 18 -2.39 -7.63 -12.57
N MET A 19 -3.63 -7.41 -12.97
CA MET A 19 -4.46 -8.39 -13.69
C MET A 19 -5.20 -7.72 -14.85
N TYR A 20 -5.44 -8.53 -15.88
CA TYR A 20 -6.17 -8.17 -17.10
C TYR A 20 -7.12 -9.32 -17.42
N GLY A 21 -8.29 -9.01 -17.98
CA GLY A 21 -9.24 -10.03 -18.42
C GLY A 21 -10.47 -9.45 -19.11
N ASN A 22 -11.44 -10.31 -19.38
CA ASN A 22 -12.64 -9.94 -20.15
C ASN A 22 -13.65 -9.09 -19.34
N ILE A 23 -13.59 -9.15 -18.01
CA ILE A 23 -14.47 -8.37 -17.12
C ILE A 23 -13.75 -7.13 -16.59
N ILE A 24 -12.48 -7.27 -16.23
CA ILE A 24 -11.62 -6.21 -15.69
C ILE A 24 -10.62 -5.88 -16.79
N GLU A 25 -10.78 -4.71 -17.43
CA GLU A 25 -9.85 -4.28 -18.47
C GLU A 25 -8.44 -4.11 -17.90
N LYS A 26 -8.33 -3.60 -16.67
CA LYS A 26 -7.07 -3.47 -15.94
C LYS A 26 -7.35 -3.31 -14.44
N GLY A 27 -6.81 -4.23 -13.64
CA GLY A 27 -6.92 -4.20 -12.20
C GLY A 27 -5.55 -4.26 -11.53
N THR A 28 -5.41 -3.60 -10.38
CA THR A 28 -4.20 -3.65 -9.56
C THR A 28 -4.57 -3.83 -8.09
N VAL A 29 -3.88 -4.74 -7.41
CA VAL A 29 -3.91 -4.90 -5.96
C VAL A 29 -2.50 -4.66 -5.43
N ASN A 30 -2.36 -3.72 -4.49
CA ASN A 30 -1.10 -3.40 -3.85
C ASN A 30 -1.16 -3.73 -2.37
N PHE A 31 -0.11 -4.33 -1.85
CA PHE A 31 0.13 -4.51 -0.43
C PHE A 31 1.34 -3.68 0.00
N SER A 32 1.23 -3.06 1.18
CA SER A 32 2.33 -2.33 1.81
C SER A 32 2.48 -2.71 3.27
N HIS A 33 3.72 -2.83 3.71
CA HIS A 33 4.12 -2.94 5.10
C HIS A 33 5.29 -2.00 5.33
N VAL A 34 5.12 -1.04 6.23
CA VAL A 34 6.10 -0.01 6.53
C VAL A 34 6.39 0.00 8.02
N THR A 35 7.66 0.09 8.36
CA THR A 35 8.13 0.25 9.74
C THR A 35 9.14 1.39 9.81
N GLY A 36 9.21 2.07 10.94
CA GLY A 36 10.19 3.13 11.15
C GLY A 36 10.02 3.84 12.49
N GLU A 37 10.65 5.01 12.62
CA GLU A 37 10.50 5.90 13.76
C GLU A 37 10.10 7.29 13.27
N PHE A 38 9.11 7.91 13.93
CA PHE A 38 8.72 9.28 13.63
C PHE A 38 9.79 10.26 14.10
N LYS A 39 9.98 11.35 13.35
CA LYS A 39 10.75 12.50 13.82
C LYS A 39 10.11 13.09 15.07
N GLU A 40 10.92 13.58 16.00
CA GLU A 40 10.44 14.03 17.31
C GLU A 40 9.34 15.09 17.23
N GLU A 41 9.49 16.10 16.37
CA GLU A 41 8.49 17.15 16.19
C GLU A 41 7.16 16.62 15.65
N PHE A 42 7.20 15.58 14.82
CA PHE A 42 6.00 14.97 14.25
C PHE A 42 5.33 14.02 15.23
N ALA A 43 6.12 13.27 16.01
CA ALA A 43 5.61 12.39 17.04
C ALA A 43 4.72 13.16 18.04
N LYS A 44 5.14 14.35 18.50
CA LYS A 44 4.36 15.20 19.42
C LYS A 44 2.93 15.54 18.94
N LYS A 45 2.65 15.40 17.64
CA LYS A 45 1.32 15.64 17.04
C LYS A 45 0.46 14.37 16.94
N ILE A 46 1.06 13.19 17.11
CA ILE A 46 0.40 11.89 16.99
C ILE A 46 0.11 11.33 18.39
N PRO A 47 -1.16 11.07 18.72
CA PRO A 47 -1.54 10.46 19.99
C PRO A 47 -0.84 9.12 20.23
N GLY A 48 -0.33 8.92 21.45
CA GLY A 48 0.26 7.65 21.88
C GLY A 48 1.76 7.49 21.60
N THR A 49 2.41 8.50 20.99
CA THR A 49 3.85 8.45 20.70
C THR A 49 4.75 8.90 21.86
N ASP A 50 4.18 9.38 22.97
CA ASP A 50 4.93 9.83 24.16
C ASP A 50 5.80 8.70 24.77
N LYS A 51 5.38 7.45 24.59
CA LYS A 51 6.09 6.25 25.09
C LYS A 51 7.07 5.67 24.07
N SER A 52 6.80 5.84 22.78
CA SER A 52 7.61 5.30 21.69
C SER A 52 7.25 5.99 20.38
N ARG A 53 8.27 6.43 19.64
CA ARG A 53 8.11 7.02 18.31
C ARG A 53 8.12 5.98 17.19
N LYS A 54 8.35 4.71 17.52
CA LYS A 54 8.37 3.62 16.55
C LYS A 54 6.97 3.36 16.03
N TYR A 55 6.84 3.20 14.71
CA TYR A 55 5.57 2.94 14.06
C TYR A 55 5.67 1.73 13.13
N LYS A 56 4.51 1.10 12.91
CA LYS A 56 4.28 0.11 11.86
C LYS A 56 2.94 0.42 11.20
N ALA A 57 2.88 0.36 9.88
CA ALA A 57 1.69 0.58 9.10
C ALA A 57 1.57 -0.48 8.01
N THR A 58 0.40 -1.09 7.88
CA THR A 58 0.10 -2.04 6.81
C THR A 58 -1.15 -1.64 6.08
N GLY A 59 -1.21 -1.91 4.78
CA GLY A 59 -2.38 -1.60 3.99
C GLY A 59 -2.48 -2.43 2.72
N ILE A 60 -3.71 -2.58 2.25
CA ILE A 60 -4.03 -3.07 0.92
C ILE A 60 -4.73 -1.92 0.20
N SER A 61 -4.34 -1.65 -1.04
CA SER A 61 -5.05 -0.74 -1.94
C SER A 61 -5.39 -1.47 -3.22
N VAL A 62 -6.57 -1.18 -3.75
CA VAL A 62 -7.11 -1.84 -4.93
C VAL A 62 -7.58 -0.75 -5.90
N VAL A 63 -7.30 -0.95 -7.19
CA VAL A 63 -7.83 -0.13 -8.28
C VAL A 63 -8.31 -1.07 -9.39
N LEU A 64 -9.58 -0.98 -9.78
CA LEU A 64 -10.22 -1.84 -10.78
C LEU A 64 -10.92 -0.99 -11.84
N HIS A 65 -10.48 -1.16 -13.08
CA HIS A 65 -11.19 -0.67 -14.25
C HIS A 65 -11.90 -1.83 -14.95
N PHE A 66 -13.21 -1.69 -15.15
CA PHE A 66 -14.05 -2.71 -15.77
C PHE A 66 -14.19 -2.48 -17.28
N ALA A 67 -14.24 -3.57 -18.04
CA ALA A 67 -14.39 -3.51 -19.50
C ALA A 67 -15.76 -2.97 -19.94
N ASN A 68 -16.79 -3.12 -19.10
CA ASN A 68 -18.11 -2.55 -19.37
C ASN A 68 -18.16 -1.10 -18.85
N PRO A 69 -18.37 -0.09 -19.72
CA PRO A 69 -18.36 1.32 -19.31
C PRO A 69 -19.51 1.72 -18.38
N LYS A 70 -20.53 0.86 -18.24
CA LYS A 70 -21.64 1.07 -17.29
C LYS A 70 -21.28 0.67 -15.86
N VAL A 71 -20.14 0.02 -15.64
CA VAL A 71 -19.65 -0.36 -14.31
C VAL A 71 -18.63 0.68 -13.85
N PRO A 72 -18.80 1.31 -12.68
CA PRO A 72 -17.87 2.31 -12.19
C PRO A 72 -16.52 1.69 -11.79
N ALA A 73 -15.46 2.48 -11.93
CA ALA A 73 -14.15 2.11 -11.41
C ALA A 73 -14.17 2.06 -9.87
N MET A 74 -13.32 1.21 -9.31
CA MET A 74 -13.08 1.09 -7.86
C MET A 74 -11.61 1.30 -7.53
#